data_AF-A0A835Z9E5-F1
#
_entry.id   AF-A0A835Z9E5-F1
#
_cell.length_a   1.000
_cell.length_b   1.000
_cell.length_c   1.000
_cell.angle_alpha   90.00
_cell.angle_beta   90.00
_cell.angle_gamma   90.00
#
_symmetry.space_group_name_H-M   'P 1'
#
loop_
_entity.id
_entity.type
_entity.pdbx_description
1 polymer ?
#
loop_
_entity_poly.entity_id
_entity_poly.type
_entity_poly.pdbx_seq_one_letter_code
_entity_poly.pdbx_strand_id
1 'polypeptide(L)'
;EYNLAHGHLTSQSELAASGMRVAQIDVYETSEKVAEQYRQARSQLAQASKDIEELWVLHGTSSSVVPNIMCGGFKVGGREGIPIRHGSQHGEGVYTSTQLSIALSHTSNESPAMVIMARALKGAHIRSSAASAAYDSWSPSNNWYIFKSGAQLLPVYVIHL
;
A
#
# COMPACT_ATOMS: atom_id res chain seq x y z
N GLU A 1 -6.04 -17.58 4.22
CA GLU A 1 -5.51 -16.29 3.70
C GLU A 1 -6.37 -15.72 2.57
N TYR A 2 -6.71 -16.47 1.51
CA TYR A 2 -7.70 -16.05 0.47
C TYR A 2 -9.01 -15.45 1.02
N ASN A 3 -9.62 -16.11 2.03
CA ASN A 3 -10.86 -15.63 2.65
C ASN A 3 -10.71 -14.27 3.36
N LEU A 4 -9.50 -13.86 3.74
CA LEU A 4 -9.25 -12.55 4.35
C LEU A 4 -9.24 -11.44 3.30
N ALA A 5 -8.57 -11.64 2.16
CA ALA A 5 -8.58 -10.64 1.08
C ALA A 5 -10.00 -10.48 0.50
N HIS A 6 -10.65 -11.59 0.18
CA HIS A 6 -12.04 -11.57 -0.30
C HIS A 6 -12.99 -10.99 0.76
N GLY A 7 -12.85 -11.35 2.04
CA GLY A 7 -13.65 -10.82 3.13
C GLY A 7 -13.41 -9.33 3.40
N HIS A 8 -12.17 -8.86 3.34
CA HIS A 8 -11.84 -7.44 3.51
C HIS A 8 -12.44 -6.60 2.39
N LEU A 9 -12.45 -7.10 1.16
CA LEU A 9 -13.04 -6.40 0.02
C LEU A 9 -14.57 -6.47 0.01
N THR A 10 -15.15 -7.65 0.25
CA THR A 10 -16.61 -7.83 0.21
C THR A 10 -17.33 -7.26 1.43
N SER A 11 -16.63 -7.09 2.57
CA SER A 11 -17.14 -6.32 3.71
C SER A 11 -17.11 -4.81 3.46
N GLN A 12 -16.33 -4.33 2.49
CA GLN A 12 -16.46 -2.96 2.00
C GLN A 12 -17.68 -2.88 1.09
N SER A 13 -18.74 -2.22 1.58
CA SER A 13 -19.96 -1.89 0.81
C SER A 13 -19.69 -1.15 -0.51
N GLU A 14 -18.46 -0.68 -0.72
CA GLU A 14 -17.98 0.04 -1.89
C GLU A 14 -18.04 -0.80 -3.17
N LEU A 15 -17.65 -2.09 -3.15
CA LEU A 15 -17.67 -2.94 -4.35
C LEU A 15 -19.09 -3.11 -4.92
N ALA A 16 -20.04 -3.35 -4.03
CA ALA A 16 -21.45 -3.47 -4.41
C ALA A 16 -22.00 -2.13 -4.94
N ALA A 17 -21.64 -1.02 -4.31
CA ALA A 17 -22.08 0.32 -4.72
C ALA A 17 -21.45 0.78 -6.05
N SER A 18 -20.24 0.33 -6.37
CA SER A 18 -19.52 0.71 -7.59
C SER A 18 -19.85 -0.17 -8.80
N GLY A 19 -20.58 -1.28 -8.61
CA GLY A 19 -20.90 -2.25 -9.66
C GLY A 19 -19.70 -3.09 -10.14
N MET A 20 -18.53 -2.93 -9.51
CA MET A 20 -17.33 -3.71 -9.82
C MET A 20 -17.37 -5.08 -9.14
N ARG A 21 -16.70 -6.07 -9.71
CA ARG A 21 -16.65 -7.42 -9.16
C ARG A 21 -15.22 -7.90 -9.10
N VAL A 22 -14.85 -8.58 -8.03
CA VAL A 22 -13.56 -9.27 -7.96
C VAL A 22 -13.56 -10.39 -9.01
N ALA A 23 -12.75 -10.23 -10.05
CA ALA A 23 -12.56 -11.23 -11.09
C ALA A 23 -11.56 -12.31 -10.63
N GLN A 24 -10.47 -11.89 -9.97
CA GLN A 24 -9.38 -12.75 -9.53
C GLN A 24 -8.64 -12.15 -8.34
N ILE A 25 -8.12 -13.00 -7.46
CA ILE A 25 -7.19 -12.62 -6.40
C ILE A 25 -5.97 -13.52 -6.52
N ASP A 26 -4.84 -12.93 -6.85
CA ASP A 26 -3.56 -13.63 -6.84
C ASP A 26 -2.92 -13.50 -5.47
N VAL A 27 -2.55 -14.63 -4.89
CA VAL A 27 -1.74 -14.70 -3.69
C VAL A 27 -0.29 -14.80 -4.14
N TYR A 28 0.53 -13.82 -3.76
CA TYR A 28 1.94 -13.84 -4.08
C TYR A 28 2.73 -14.31 -2.88
N GLU A 29 3.62 -15.27 -3.11
CA GLU A 29 4.75 -15.49 -2.21
C GLU A 29 5.70 -14.30 -2.38
N THR A 30 5.67 -13.38 -1.42
CA THR A 30 6.57 -12.24 -1.42
C THR A 30 8.02 -12.74 -1.44
N SER A 31 8.88 -12.12 -2.27
CA SER A 31 10.28 -12.52 -2.32
C SER A 31 10.94 -12.43 -0.94
N GLU A 32 11.84 -13.37 -0.61
CA GLU A 32 12.51 -13.41 0.69
C GLU A 32 13.21 -12.09 1.01
N LYS A 33 13.75 -11.42 -0.02
CA LYS A 33 14.36 -10.10 0.12
C LYS A 33 13.38 -9.05 0.64
N VAL A 34 12.18 -8.97 0.07
CA VAL A 34 11.16 -7.99 0.47
C VAL A 34 10.59 -8.35 1.84
N ALA A 35 10.36 -9.64 2.10
CA ALA A 35 9.94 -10.12 3.41
C ALA A 35 10.96 -9.78 4.50
N GLU A 36 12.25 -9.96 4.23
CA GLU A 36 13.33 -9.62 5.17
C GLU A 36 13.43 -8.12 5.40
N GLN A 37 13.32 -7.29 4.37
CA GLN A 37 13.27 -5.83 4.51
C GLN A 37 12.11 -5.39 5.43
N TYR A 38 10.94 -6.02 5.29
CA TYR A 38 9.79 -5.77 6.15
C TYR A 38 10.03 -6.20 7.61
N ARG A 39 10.59 -7.39 7.83
CA ARG A 39 10.96 -7.87 9.18
C ARG A 39 12.00 -6.96 9.84
N GLN A 40 12.98 -6.48 9.08
CA GLN A 40 13.98 -5.53 9.56
C GLN A 40 13.34 -4.19 9.93
N ALA A 41 12.46 -3.64 9.08
CA ALA A 41 11.74 -2.41 9.39
C ALA A 41 10.90 -2.55 10.66
N ARG A 42 10.19 -3.67 10.84
CA ARG A 42 9.44 -3.97 12.07
C ARG A 42 10.35 -4.00 13.30
N SER A 43 11.50 -4.66 13.19
CA SER A 43 12.46 -4.77 14.28
C SER A 43 13.06 -3.41 14.65
N GLN A 44 13.37 -2.57 13.65
CA GLN A 44 13.86 -1.22 13.87
C GLN A 44 12.83 -0.32 14.56
N LEU A 45 11.56 -0.39 14.15
CA LEU A 45 10.48 0.32 14.82
C LEU A 45 10.32 -0.13 16.28
N ALA A 46 10.33 -1.44 16.52
CA ALA A 46 10.25 -2.00 17.88
C ALA A 46 11.42 -1.54 18.77
N GLN A 47 12.66 -1.59 18.26
CA GLN A 47 13.86 -1.13 18.97
C GLN A 47 13.80 0.37 19.29
N ALA A 48 13.21 1.16 18.40
CA ALA A 48 12.97 2.58 18.61
C ALA A 48 11.75 2.86 19.53
N SER A 49 11.14 1.84 20.14
CA SER A 49 9.93 1.94 20.96
C SER A 49 8.76 2.63 20.24
N LYS A 50 8.67 2.42 18.93
CA LYS A 50 7.58 2.92 18.09
C LYS A 50 6.48 1.88 17.95
N ASP A 51 5.31 2.34 17.54
CA ASP A 51 4.17 1.48 17.26
C ASP A 51 4.49 0.49 16.12
N ILE A 52 4.19 -0.78 16.34
CA ILE A 52 4.34 -1.87 15.37
C ILE A 52 2.98 -2.41 14.91
N GLU A 53 1.90 -1.67 15.17
CA GLU A 53 0.58 -1.90 14.61
C GLU A 53 0.70 -2.09 13.09
N GLU A 54 0.09 -3.17 12.62
CA GLU A 54 -0.02 -3.49 11.22
C GLU A 54 -1.42 -3.15 10.70
N LEU A 55 -1.45 -2.49 9.54
CA LEU A 55 -2.68 -2.17 8.83
C LEU A 55 -2.73 -2.95 7.52
N TRP A 56 -3.95 -3.27 7.08
CA TRP A 56 -4.19 -3.64 5.69
C TRP A 56 -4.44 -2.38 4.88
N VAL A 57 -3.68 -2.22 3.80
CA VAL A 57 -3.80 -1.07 2.90
C VAL A 57 -3.84 -1.52 1.44
N LEU A 58 -4.41 -0.66 0.62
CA LEU A 58 -4.61 -0.83 -0.81
C LEU A 58 -3.75 0.18 -1.56
N HIS A 59 -3.12 -0.28 -2.63
CA HIS A 59 -2.32 0.53 -3.54
C HIS A 59 -2.77 0.27 -4.98
N GLY A 60 -3.43 1.27 -5.58
CA GLY A 60 -3.73 1.24 -7.01
C GLY A 60 -2.49 1.58 -7.82
N THR A 61 -2.21 0.77 -8.83
CA THR A 61 -1.07 0.96 -9.73
C THR A 61 -1.35 0.34 -11.10
N SER A 62 -0.57 0.69 -12.12
CA SER A 62 -0.72 0.09 -13.45
C SER A 62 -0.31 -1.39 -13.43
N SER A 63 -1.00 -2.20 -14.23
CA SER A 63 -0.73 -3.65 -14.36
C SER A 63 0.74 -3.96 -14.66
N SER A 64 1.38 -3.13 -15.49
CA SER A 64 2.79 -3.23 -15.86
C SER A 64 3.78 -3.02 -14.70
N VAL A 65 3.36 -2.37 -13.60
CA VAL A 65 4.21 -2.08 -12.43
C VAL A 65 4.05 -3.15 -11.35
N VAL A 66 2.94 -3.89 -11.34
CA VAL A 66 2.65 -4.91 -10.34
C VAL A 66 3.80 -5.91 -10.16
N PRO A 67 4.36 -6.56 -11.21
CA PRO A 67 5.45 -7.52 -11.01
C PRO A 67 6.67 -6.92 -10.31
N ASN A 68 6.99 -5.66 -10.60
CA ASN A 68 8.12 -4.97 -9.98
C ASN A 68 7.89 -4.74 -8.47
N ILE A 69 6.66 -4.40 -8.08
CA ILE A 69 6.32 -4.23 -6.66
C ILE A 69 6.27 -5.58 -5.95
N MET A 70 5.63 -6.60 -6.53
CA MET A 70 5.50 -7.91 -5.90
C MET A 70 6.87 -8.57 -5.69
N CYS A 71 7.79 -8.46 -6.65
CA CYS A 71 9.12 -9.06 -6.57
C CYS A 71 10.15 -8.19 -5.84
N GLY A 72 10.09 -6.87 -6.03
CA GLY A 72 11.11 -5.91 -5.60
C GLY A 72 10.71 -5.01 -4.44
N GLY A 73 9.46 -5.09 -3.99
CA GLY A 73 8.90 -4.24 -2.95
C GLY A 73 8.46 -2.88 -3.46
N PHE A 74 7.79 -2.12 -2.59
CA PHE A 74 7.39 -0.76 -2.91
C PHE A 74 8.62 0.17 -2.96
N LYS A 75 8.53 1.20 -3.80
CA LYS A 75 9.57 2.25 -3.90
C LYS A 75 8.94 3.63 -3.76
N VAL A 76 9.71 4.56 -3.20
CA VAL A 76 9.29 5.96 -3.06
C VAL A 76 9.62 6.71 -4.35
N GLY A 77 8.61 7.32 -4.97
CA GLY A 77 8.81 8.17 -6.15
C GLY A 77 9.72 9.37 -5.84
N GLY A 78 10.57 9.76 -6.78
CA GLY A 78 11.58 10.80 -6.60
C GLY A 78 12.91 10.29 -6.02
N ARG A 79 12.96 9.03 -5.56
CA ARG A 79 14.18 8.38 -5.06
C ARG A 79 14.63 7.29 -6.00
N GLU A 80 15.93 6.96 -5.96
CA GLU A 80 16.51 5.85 -6.74
C GLU A 80 16.24 5.91 -8.25
N GLY A 81 16.08 7.13 -8.80
CA GLY A 81 15.74 7.34 -10.21
C GLY A 81 14.31 6.97 -10.59
N ILE A 82 13.42 6.69 -9.63
CA ILE A 82 12.00 6.41 -9.87
C ILE A 82 11.27 7.72 -10.14
N PRO A 83 10.65 7.90 -11.32
CA PRO A 83 9.88 9.11 -11.62
C PRO A 83 8.71 9.28 -10.64
N ILE A 84 8.41 10.52 -10.28
CA ILE A 84 7.19 10.86 -9.53
C ILE A 84 6.01 10.74 -10.51
N ARG A 85 5.23 9.65 -10.41
CA ARG A 85 4.08 9.40 -11.30
C ARG A 85 2.78 10.01 -10.78
N HIS A 86 2.60 10.06 -9.46
CA HIS A 86 1.43 10.66 -8.82
C HIS A 86 1.82 11.44 -7.57
N GLY A 87 1.16 12.59 -7.40
CA GLY A 87 1.19 13.53 -6.26
C GLY A 87 2.33 13.38 -5.25
N SER A 88 3.33 14.27 -5.32
CA SER A 88 4.20 14.59 -4.18
C SER A 88 3.59 15.66 -3.27
N GLN A 89 2.31 16.00 -3.49
CA GLN A 89 1.61 17.09 -2.80
C GLN A 89 1.64 16.94 -1.28
N HIS A 90 1.70 15.69 -0.78
CA HIS A 90 1.77 15.40 0.64
C HIS A 90 3.14 14.95 1.13
N GLY A 91 4.18 15.12 0.31
CA GLY A 91 5.54 14.66 0.58
C GLY A 91 5.91 13.37 -0.15
N GLU A 92 7.19 13.03 -0.09
CA GLU A 92 7.74 11.82 -0.71
C GLU A 92 7.45 10.58 0.16
N GLY A 93 6.68 9.64 -0.37
CA GLY A 93 6.43 8.36 0.26
C GLY A 93 5.66 7.41 -0.65
N VAL A 94 5.27 6.26 -0.11
CA VAL A 94 4.39 5.31 -0.80
C VAL A 94 2.95 5.59 -0.39
N TYR A 95 2.15 6.01 -1.36
CA TYR A 95 0.75 6.39 -1.17
C TYR A 95 -0.13 5.15 -1.19
N THR A 96 -0.96 5.00 -0.17
CA THR A 96 -1.88 3.88 0.00
C THR A 96 -3.20 4.38 0.59
N SER A 97 -4.22 3.52 0.58
CA SER A 97 -5.52 3.83 1.16
C SER A 97 -6.14 2.64 1.87
N THR A 98 -7.09 2.87 2.75
CA THR A 98 -7.90 1.81 3.36
C THR A 98 -9.23 1.58 2.62
N GLN A 99 -9.53 2.43 1.63
CA GLN A 99 -10.75 2.39 0.82
C GLN A 99 -10.43 2.03 -0.63
N LEU A 100 -11.19 1.09 -1.18
CA LEU A 100 -10.96 0.62 -2.53
C LEU A 100 -11.21 1.70 -3.58
N SER A 101 -12.27 2.49 -3.41
CA SER A 101 -12.61 3.59 -4.32
C SER A 101 -11.45 4.59 -4.51
N ILE A 102 -10.70 4.86 -3.44
CA ILE A 102 -9.52 5.73 -3.47
C ILE A 102 -8.37 5.06 -4.22
N ALA A 103 -8.05 3.80 -3.90
CA ALA A 103 -7.02 3.05 -4.62
C ALA A 103 -7.30 3.01 -6.12
N LEU A 104 -8.56 2.80 -6.51
CA LEU A 104 -8.99 2.73 -7.91
C LEU A 104 -8.92 4.06 -8.67
N SER A 105 -8.99 5.19 -7.98
CA SER A 105 -8.78 6.48 -8.64
C SER A 105 -7.38 6.60 -9.27
N HIS A 106 -6.41 5.79 -8.83
CA HIS A 106 -5.07 5.69 -9.41
C HIS A 106 -4.95 4.69 -10.57
N THR A 107 -6.01 3.94 -10.86
CA THR A 107 -6.06 2.95 -11.94
C THR A 107 -7.23 3.17 -12.90
N SER A 108 -7.88 4.34 -12.84
CA SER A 108 -9.12 4.65 -13.56
C SER A 108 -9.04 4.53 -15.09
N ASN A 109 -7.82 4.53 -15.65
CA ASN A 109 -7.58 4.42 -17.09
C ASN A 109 -7.08 3.02 -17.50
N GLU A 110 -6.98 2.08 -16.57
CA GLU A 110 -6.52 0.71 -16.81
C GLU A 110 -7.71 -0.26 -16.89
N SER A 111 -7.62 -1.23 -17.79
CA SER A 111 -8.61 -2.31 -17.93
C SER A 111 -7.89 -3.64 -18.20
N PRO A 112 -7.97 -4.62 -17.28
CA PRO A 112 -8.68 -4.59 -16.01
C PRO A 112 -8.00 -3.70 -14.97
N ALA A 113 -8.78 -3.18 -14.02
CA ALA A 113 -8.22 -2.43 -12.90
C ALA A 113 -7.58 -3.39 -11.89
N MET A 114 -6.37 -3.06 -11.42
CA MET A 114 -5.63 -3.88 -10.46
C MET A 114 -5.33 -3.10 -9.18
N VAL A 115 -5.45 -3.75 -8.03
CA VAL A 115 -5.09 -3.17 -6.73
C VAL A 115 -4.21 -4.14 -5.97
N ILE A 116 -3.10 -3.64 -5.44
CA ILE A 116 -2.23 -4.41 -4.54
C ILE A 116 -2.75 -4.22 -3.12
N MET A 117 -2.96 -5.33 -2.40
CA MET A 117 -3.24 -5.31 -0.97
C MET A 117 -1.98 -5.71 -0.20
N ALA A 118 -1.59 -4.88 0.76
CA ALA A 118 -0.35 -5.00 1.50
C ALA A 118 -0.57 -4.90 3.01
N ARG A 119 0.32 -5.55 3.79
CA ARG A 119 0.46 -5.28 5.23
C ARG A 119 1.39 -4.09 5.40
N ALA A 120 1.04 -3.16 6.27
CA ALA A 120 1.76 -1.92 6.46
C ALA A 120 2.12 -1.68 7.92
N LEU A 121 3.39 -1.39 8.21
CA LEU A 121 3.87 -1.01 9.53
C LEU A 121 3.66 0.48 9.73
N LYS A 122 2.72 0.83 10.60
CA LYS A 122 2.33 2.22 10.84
C LYS A 122 3.46 3.07 11.40
N GLY A 123 4.21 2.56 12.38
CA GLY A 123 5.26 3.33 13.05
C GLY A 123 4.69 4.54 13.79
N ALA A 124 5.55 5.54 14.03
CA ALA A 124 5.07 6.83 14.51
C ALA A 124 4.22 7.50 13.43
N HIS A 125 2.96 7.78 13.73
CA HIS A 125 1.99 8.35 12.79
C HIS A 125 1.57 9.77 13.15
N ILE A 126 1.32 10.59 12.13
CA ILE A 126 0.69 11.90 12.29
C ILE A 126 -0.44 12.12 11.28
N ARG A 127 -1.53 12.75 11.72
CA ARG A 127 -2.52 13.34 10.81
C ARG A 127 -1.98 14.67 10.30
N SER A 128 -1.45 14.67 9.09
CA SER A 128 -0.80 15.82 8.46
C SER A 128 -0.85 15.69 6.95
N SER A 129 -0.94 16.82 6.27
CA SER A 129 -0.83 16.89 4.82
C SER A 129 0.62 16.89 4.32
N ALA A 130 1.62 16.77 5.19
CA ALA A 130 3.03 16.82 4.83
C ALA A 130 3.86 15.81 5.63
N ALA A 131 4.89 15.28 4.97
CA ALA A 131 5.91 14.44 5.59
C ALA A 131 6.66 15.17 6.70
N SER A 132 7.09 14.42 7.71
CA SER A 132 7.94 14.93 8.79
C SER A 132 9.04 13.92 9.12
N ALA A 133 10.22 14.42 9.50
CA ALA A 133 11.35 13.57 9.87
C ALA A 133 11.03 12.68 11.09
N ALA A 134 10.20 13.18 12.03
CA ALA A 134 9.88 12.49 13.28
C ALA A 134 8.92 11.29 13.12
N TYR A 135 8.19 11.21 12.00
CA TYR A 135 7.13 10.23 11.79
C TYR A 135 7.48 9.25 10.66
N ASP A 136 6.97 8.03 10.74
CA ASP A 136 7.19 6.97 9.75
C ASP A 136 6.04 6.86 8.76
N SER A 137 4.86 7.35 9.13
CA SER A 137 3.72 7.47 8.25
C SER A 137 2.89 8.73 8.55
N TRP A 138 2.13 9.18 7.57
CA TRP A 138 1.20 10.29 7.75
C TRP A 138 -0.05 10.12 6.91
N SER A 139 -1.10 10.81 7.32
CA SER A 139 -2.42 10.75 6.70
C SER A 139 -2.96 12.15 6.42
N PRO A 140 -3.02 12.60 5.16
CA PRO A 140 -3.64 13.87 4.79
C PRO A 140 -5.16 13.85 5.00
N SER A 141 -5.77 12.67 4.98
CA SER A 141 -7.20 12.42 5.25
C SER A 141 -7.38 11.08 5.97
N ASN A 142 -8.59 10.76 6.43
CA ASN A 142 -8.86 9.53 7.20
C ASN A 142 -8.58 8.23 6.44
N ASN A 143 -8.57 8.27 5.11
CA ASN A 143 -8.56 7.06 4.28
C ASN A 143 -7.24 6.90 3.52
N TRP A 144 -6.29 7.82 3.69
CA TRP A 144 -4.99 7.81 3.05
C TRP A 144 -3.91 7.53 4.07
N TYR A 145 -2.95 6.68 3.70
CA TYR A 145 -1.72 6.48 4.45
C TYR A 145 -0.54 6.59 3.51
N ILE A 146 0.41 7.42 3.88
CA ILE A 146 1.66 7.59 3.15
C ILE A 146 2.79 7.12 4.03
N PHE A 147 3.54 6.13 3.54
CA PHE A 147 4.64 5.51 4.27
C PHE A 147 5.97 6.07 3.79
N LYS A 148 6.86 6.42 4.73
CA LYS A 148 8.16 7.03 4.43
C LYS A 148 9.09 6.09 3.65
N SER A 149 8.94 4.78 3.85
CA SER A 149 9.76 3.75 3.21
C SER A 149 8.90 2.63 2.65
N GLY A 150 9.29 2.13 1.48
CA GLY A 150 8.69 0.92 0.92
C GLY A 150 8.92 -0.33 1.77
N ALA A 151 9.97 -0.36 2.59
CA ALA A 151 10.22 -1.45 3.54
C ALA A 151 9.15 -1.53 4.66
N GLN A 152 8.33 -0.51 4.85
CA GLN A 152 7.19 -0.57 5.77
C GLN A 152 6.01 -1.35 5.20
N LEU A 153 6.07 -1.78 3.94
CA LEU A 153 4.97 -2.39 3.21
C LEU A 153 5.37 -3.78 2.71
N LEU A 154 4.52 -4.76 2.99
CA LEU A 154 4.65 -6.12 2.50
C LEU A 154 3.50 -6.39 1.51
N PRO A 155 3.75 -6.41 0.19
CA PRO A 155 2.71 -6.73 -0.78
C PRO A 155 2.35 -8.23 -0.71
N VAL A 156 1.06 -8.54 -0.56
CA VAL A 156 0.58 -9.93 -0.33
C VAL A 156 -0.34 -10.40 -1.44
N TYR A 157 -1.26 -9.53 -1.89
CA TYR A 157 -2.26 -9.90 -2.89
C TYR A 157 -2.29 -8.91 -4.04
N VAL A 158 -2.62 -9.40 -5.22
CA VAL A 158 -3.06 -8.60 -6.37
C VAL A 158 -4.52 -8.94 -6.64
N ILE A 159 -5.36 -7.90 -6.64
CA ILE A 159 -6.81 -8.02 -6.82
C ILE A 159 -7.14 -7.46 -8.20
N HIS A 160 -7.80 -8.27 -9.00
CA HIS A 160 -8.29 -7.92 -10.34
C HIS A 160 -9.79 -7.66 -10.27
N LEU A 161 -10.22 -6.52 -10.79
CA LEU A 161 -11.59 -6.00 -10.71
C LEU A 161 -12.22 -5.78 -12.09
#